data_AF-A0A7J7LAL1-F1
#
_entry.id   AF-A0A7J7LAL1-F1
#
_cell.length_a   1.000
_cell.length_b   1.000
_cell.length_c   1.000
_cell.angle_alpha   90.00
_cell.angle_beta   90.00
_cell.angle_gamma   90.00
#
_symmetry.space_group_name_H-M   'P 1'
#
loop_
_entity.id
_entity.type
_entity.pdbx_description
1 polymer ?
#
loop_
_entity_poly.entity_id
_entity_poly.type
_entity_poly.pdbx_seq_one_letter_code
_entity_poly.pdbx_strand_id
1 'polypeptide(L)'
;MERIELKSLPFGVNMRNIHINMRDHEGMARIASLIGKPIRLDRANEERPTNSFSGVLFEVEASKPLSTILALIYDSAKVYTVNVDYNCVPVRCN
;
A
#
# COMPACT_ATOMS: atom_id res chain seq x y z
N MET A 1 -1.75 35.48 -5.96
CA MET A 1 -0.81 34.44 -5.53
C MET A 1 -1.54 33.11 -5.66
N GLU A 2 -1.26 32.35 -6.71
CA GLU A 2 -1.95 31.09 -6.99
C GLU A 2 -1.44 30.03 -6.01
N ARG A 3 -2.34 29.46 -5.19
CA ARG A 3 -1.98 28.35 -4.30
C ARG A 3 -2.01 27.06 -5.12
N ILE A 4 -0.86 26.42 -5.27
CA ILE A 4 -0.78 25.08 -5.85
C ILE A 4 -1.23 24.11 -4.75
N GLU A 5 -2.41 23.52 -4.92
CA GLU A 5 -2.89 22.44 -4.04
C GLU A 5 -2.29 21.11 -4.48
N LEU A 6 -1.44 20.54 -3.61
CA LEU A 6 -0.94 19.18 -3.77
C LEU A 6 -2.07 18.19 -3.48
N LYS A 7 -2.64 17.61 -4.54
CA LYS A 7 -3.77 16.67 -4.43
C LYS A 7 -3.31 15.26 -4.04
N SER A 8 -2.10 14.88 -4.42
CA SER A 8 -1.56 13.53 -4.22
C SER A 8 -0.08 13.59 -3.84
N LEU A 9 0.36 12.63 -3.02
CA LEU A 9 1.74 12.52 -2.54
C LEU A 9 2.26 11.08 -2.67
N PRO A 10 3.55 10.90 -3.02
CA PRO A 10 4.16 9.58 -3.06
C PRO A 10 4.52 9.12 -1.64
N PHE A 11 4.02 7.94 -1.26
CA PHE A 11 4.29 7.29 0.02
C PHE A 11 4.97 5.95 -0.20
N GLY A 12 6.12 5.76 0.45
CA GLY A 12 6.70 4.44 0.62
C GLY A 12 5.95 3.71 1.71
N VAL A 13 5.48 2.50 1.45
CA VAL A 13 4.84 1.66 2.46
C VAL A 13 5.41 0.25 2.46
N ASN A 14 5.27 -0.40 3.61
CA ASN A 14 5.50 -1.81 3.79
C ASN A 14 4.16 -2.48 4.10
N MET A 15 3.85 -3.55 3.38
CA MET A 15 2.66 -4.35 3.62
C MET A 15 3.07 -5.63 4.33
N ARG A 16 2.36 -5.99 5.39
CA ARG A 16 2.61 -7.23 6.17
C ARG A 16 1.36 -8.09 6.18
N ASN A 17 1.58 -9.39 6.42
CA ASN A 17 0.54 -10.40 6.47
C ASN A 17 -0.16 -10.65 5.12
N ILE A 18 0.60 -10.59 4.03
CA ILE A 18 0.09 -10.88 2.69
C ILE A 18 0.06 -12.39 2.46
N HIS A 19 -1.11 -12.88 2.06
CA HIS A 19 -1.34 -14.28 1.71
C HIS A 19 -0.39 -14.71 0.58
N ILE A 20 0.17 -15.91 0.66
CA ILE A 20 1.21 -16.38 -0.27
C ILE A 20 0.75 -16.35 -1.74
N ASN A 21 -0.50 -16.71 -2.00
CA ASN A 21 -1.11 -16.68 -3.35
C ASN A 21 -1.37 -15.27 -3.90
N MET A 22 -1.16 -14.22 -3.11
CA MET A 22 -1.34 -12.82 -3.52
C MET A 22 -0.03 -12.04 -3.61
N ARG A 23 1.10 -12.74 -3.45
CA ARG A 23 2.44 -12.11 -3.55
C ARG A 23 2.94 -12.00 -4.97
N ASP A 24 2.21 -12.55 -5.93
CA ASP A 24 2.50 -12.31 -7.33
C ASP A 24 2.25 -10.84 -7.69
N HIS A 25 2.85 -10.41 -8.80
CA HIS A 25 2.74 -9.04 -9.25
C HIS A 25 1.28 -8.56 -9.38
N GLU A 26 0.37 -9.44 -9.81
CA GLU A 26 -1.05 -9.10 -9.97
C GLU A 26 -1.77 -8.94 -8.62
N GLY A 27 -1.61 -9.89 -7.69
CA GLY A 27 -2.18 -9.81 -6.36
C GLY A 27 -1.69 -8.58 -5.60
N MET A 28 -0.39 -8.31 -5.69
CA MET A 28 0.21 -7.13 -5.08
C MET A 28 -0.31 -5.83 -5.70
N ALA A 29 -0.45 -5.76 -7.02
CA ALA A 29 -1.05 -4.61 -7.71
C ALA A 29 -2.52 -4.38 -7.31
N ARG A 30 -3.28 -5.44 -7.04
CA ARG A 30 -4.67 -5.35 -6.56
C ARG A 30 -4.76 -4.89 -5.11
N ILE A 31 -3.92 -5.39 -4.21
CA ILE A 31 -3.87 -4.89 -2.82
C ILE A 31 -3.45 -3.43 -2.83
N ALA A 32 -2.45 -3.13 -3.65
CA ALA A 32 -1.94 -1.79 -3.84
C ALA A 32 -3.02 -0.79 -4.29
N SER A 33 -3.85 -1.16 -5.26
CA SER A 33 -4.91 -0.26 -5.77
C SER A 33 -5.95 0.15 -4.72
N LEU A 34 -6.08 -0.61 -3.62
CA LEU A 34 -6.97 -0.27 -2.50
C LEU A 34 -6.40 0.83 -1.60
N ILE A 35 -5.08 1.02 -1.59
CA ILE A 35 -4.39 2.07 -0.83
C ILE A 35 -4.35 3.36 -1.64
N GLY A 36 -4.06 3.24 -2.93
CA GLY A 36 -3.87 4.35 -3.84
C GLY A 36 -3.36 3.86 -5.19
N LYS A 37 -2.79 4.75 -5.99
CA LYS A 37 -2.22 4.37 -7.28
C LYS A 37 -0.82 3.81 -7.09
N PRO A 38 -0.54 2.51 -7.39
CA PRO A 38 0.83 2.01 -7.33
C PRO A 38 1.70 2.72 -8.37
N ILE A 39 2.81 3.30 -7.91
CA ILE A 39 3.84 3.91 -8.75
C ILE A 39 4.96 2.90 -9.01
N ARG A 40 5.35 2.16 -7.96
CA ARG A 40 6.42 1.16 -8.06
C ARG A 40 6.20 0.03 -7.06
N LEU A 41 6.26 -1.21 -7.54
CA LEU A 41 6.35 -2.42 -6.74
C LEU A 41 7.79 -2.92 -6.81
N ASP A 42 8.47 -3.04 -5.68
CA ASP A 42 9.82 -3.60 -5.65
C ASP A 42 9.78 -5.12 -5.86
N ARG A 43 10.20 -5.55 -7.06
CA ARG A 43 10.21 -6.96 -7.48
C ARG A 43 11.14 -7.83 -6.63
N ALA A 44 12.10 -7.23 -5.92
CA ALA A 44 13.03 -7.96 -5.07
C ALA A 44 12.37 -8.67 -3.87
N ASN A 45 11.09 -8.40 -3.59
CA ASN A 45 10.35 -9.09 -2.54
C ASN A 45 9.61 -10.35 -3.01
N GLU A 46 9.47 -10.59 -4.32
CA GLU A 46 8.79 -11.79 -4.84
C GLU A 46 9.55 -13.07 -4.45
N GLU A 47 10.87 -12.98 -4.25
CA GLU A 47 11.74 -14.11 -3.92
C GLU A 47 11.95 -14.30 -2.40
N ARG A 48 11.42 -13.40 -1.55
CA ARG A 48 11.67 -13.47 -0.09
C ARG A 48 10.68 -14.40 0.61
N PRO A 49 11.14 -15.32 1.49
CA PRO A 49 10.26 -16.23 2.22
C PRO A 49 9.41 -15.55 3.32
N THR A 50 9.42 -14.22 3.43
CA THR A 50 8.78 -13.45 4.49
C THR A 50 7.34 -13.06 4.14
N ASN A 51 6.45 -12.98 5.14
CA ASN A 51 5.07 -12.46 4.97
C ASN A 51 4.96 -10.93 4.87
N SER A 52 6.07 -10.26 4.62
CA SER A 52 6.20 -8.82 4.46
C SER A 52 6.69 -8.47 3.07
N PHE A 53 6.10 -7.44 2.49
CA PHE A 53 6.51 -6.83 1.23
C PHE A 53 6.91 -5.38 1.53
N SER A 54 8.15 -5.00 1.24
CA SER A 54 8.69 -3.68 1.58
C SER A 54 8.94 -2.82 0.35
N GLY A 55 8.81 -1.50 0.46
CA GLY A 55 9.25 -0.58 -0.60
C GLY A 55 8.27 -0.46 -1.78
N VAL A 56 6.97 -0.59 -1.52
CA VAL A 56 5.96 -0.20 -2.49
C VAL A 56 5.75 1.30 -2.41
N LEU A 57 5.81 1.98 -3.56
CA LEU A 57 5.56 3.40 -3.67
C LEU A 57 4.15 3.64 -4.20
N PHE A 58 3.37 4.41 -3.45
CA PHE A 58 1.98 4.72 -3.71
C PHE A 58 1.75 6.20 -3.92
N GLU A 59 0.93 6.57 -4.87
CA GLU A 59 0.29 7.88 -4.90
C GLU A 59 -0.99 7.81 -4.07
N VAL A 60 -1.03 8.55 -2.95
CA VAL A 60 -2.21 8.63 -2.08
C VAL A 60 -2.75 10.05 -2.11
N GLU A 61 -4.09 10.18 -2.14
CA GLU A 61 -4.75 11.48 -2.04
C GLU A 61 -4.48 12.11 -0.68
N ALA A 62 -3.95 13.34 -0.67
CA ALA A 62 -3.59 14.04 0.56
C ALA A 62 -4.81 14.39 1.44
N SER A 63 -6.01 14.42 0.84
CA SER A 63 -7.28 14.72 1.52
C SER A 63 -7.89 13.51 2.23
N LYS A 64 -7.41 12.29 1.97
CA LYS A 64 -7.96 11.06 2.54
C LYS A 64 -7.11 10.55 3.70
N PRO A 65 -7.73 9.97 4.76
CA PRO A 65 -6.97 9.32 5.81
C PRO A 65 -6.17 8.14 5.25
N LEU A 66 -4.96 7.96 5.77
CA LEU A 66 -4.10 6.85 5.41
C LEU A 66 -4.61 5.56 6.06
N SER A 67 -4.95 4.56 5.24
CA SER A 67 -5.39 3.24 5.69
C SER A 67 -4.20 2.42 6.19
N THR A 68 -4.14 2.16 7.50
CA THR A 68 -3.10 1.30 8.09
C THR A 68 -3.49 -0.19 8.10
N ILE A 69 -4.75 -0.49 7.84
CA ILE A 69 -5.31 -1.84 7.85
C ILE A 69 -6.24 -2.01 6.65
N LEU A 70 -6.03 -3.08 5.88
CA LEU A 70 -6.92 -3.49 4.79
C LEU A 70 -7.51 -4.86 5.11
N ALA A 71 -8.84 -4.94 5.09
CA ALA A 71 -9.55 -6.21 5.15
C ALA A 71 -9.82 -6.70 3.72
N LEU A 72 -9.32 -7.88 3.40
CA LEU A 72 -9.44 -8.46 2.06
C LEU A 72 -10.16 -9.80 2.14
N ILE A 73 -10.99 -10.07 1.13
CA ILE A 73 -11.71 -11.34 0.98
C ILE A 73 -11.10 -12.07 -0.21
N TYR A 74 -10.67 -13.30 0.00
CA TYR A 74 -10.11 -14.17 -1.02
C TYR A 74 -10.80 -15.51 -0.94
N ASP A 75 -11.18 -16.01 -2.12
CA ASP A 75 -11.84 -17.30 -2.29
C ASP A 75 -13.10 -17.48 -1.41
N SER A 76 -13.88 -16.40 -1.31
CA SER A 76 -15.25 -16.37 -0.75
C SER A 76 -15.46 -16.82 0.70
N ALA A 77 -14.41 -17.19 1.45
CA ALA A 77 -14.59 -17.78 2.78
C ALA A 77 -13.67 -17.24 3.88
N LYS A 78 -12.58 -16.52 3.56
CA LYS A 78 -11.66 -16.01 4.58
C LYS A 78 -11.32 -14.54 4.38
N VAL A 79 -11.58 -13.76 5.44
CA VAL A 79 -11.10 -12.39 5.57
C VAL A 79 -9.67 -12.45 6.11
N TYR A 80 -8.74 -11.78 5.45
CA TYR A 80 -7.39 -11.57 5.94
C TYR A 80 -7.10 -10.08 6.03
N THR A 81 -6.29 -9.75 7.02
CA THR A 81 -5.95 -8.38 7.36
C THR A 81 -4.53 -8.11 6.91
N VAL A 82 -4.37 -7.19 5.97
CA VAL A 82 -3.05 -6.69 5.56
C VAL A 82 -2.77 -5.42 6.35
N ASN A 83 -1.63 -5.42 7.05
CA ASN A 83 -1.15 -4.23 7.75
C ASN A 83 -0.32 -3.39 6.80
N VAL A 84 -0.56 -2.09 6.78
CA VAL A 84 0.13 -1.10 5.94
C VAL A 84 0.89 -0.16 6.86
N ASP A 85 2.21 -0.22 6.78
CA ASP A 85 3.11 0.68 7.50
C ASP A 85 3.65 1.72 6.54
N TYR A 86 3.36 2.99 6.80
CA TYR A 86 3.88 4.10 6.01
C TYR A 86 5.29 4.46 6.49
N ASN A 87 6.26 4.47 5.58
CA ASN A 87 7.67 4.76 5.90
C ASN A 87 7.88 6.22 6.32
N CYS A 88 7.01 7.12 5.86
CA CYS A 88 7.02 8.53 6.21
C CYS A 88 5.59 9.05 6.14
N VAL A 89 5.04 9.50 7.27
CA VAL A 89 3.78 10.24 7.31
C VAL A 89 4.17 11.69 7.59
N PRO A 90 3.99 12.63 6.64
CA PRO A 90 4.29 14.02 6.91
C PRO A 90 3.41 14.47 8.07
N VAL A 91 4.03 15.17 9.03
CA VAL A 91 3.29 15.89 10.07
C VAL A 91 2.33 16.80 9.30
N ARG A 92 1.01 16.61 9.48
CA ARG A 92 0.00 17.38 8.76
C ARG A 92 0.39 18.86 8.82
N CYS A 93 0.47 19.52 7.67
CA CYS A 93 0.60 20.96 7.65
C CYS A 93 -0.70 21.54 8.24
N ASN A 94 -0.57 22.32 9.31
CA ASN A 94 -1.65 23.15 9.84
C ASN A 94 -1.96 24.31 8.89
#